data_AF-A0A8H4F715-F1
#
_entry.id   AF-A0A8H4F715-F1
#
_cell.length_a   1.000
_cell.length_b   1.000
_cell.length_c   1.000
_cell.angle_alpha   90.00
_cell.angle_beta   90.00
_cell.angle_gamma   90.00
#
_symmetry.space_group_name_H-M   'P 1'
#
loop_
_entity.id
_entity.type
_entity.pdbx_description
1 polymer ?
#
loop_
_entity_poly.entity_id
_entity_poly.type
_entity_poly.pdbx_seq_one_letter_code
_entity_poly.pdbx_strand_id
1 'polypeptide(L)'
;MEKEIITYEEHAKNKDLDQDSSLIDSFNELESTEIPLVKSPEEVKFVKKLNWTVLPIIFLIVFIQFCDKSALSVAAVLGIMEDTNINGDQFSWLGSIFYLGYFVVQFPNNYLIQRLPISKYLGTILIIGGCVMGATAACSNFAQLLGLRFLLGFFEGVTYPCIYILLNTLYRRSEQAYTWGFLNCANGMGTVFGVLISYGLAHMDGILFRAWRWGYIVFGAATVVIGIITFFFLVDDVDSKILRLTDKEKDIVQERSRDNCVVRNKKIKKEHMIEALKEPRLYLIFIAQLCNCLQNGGLITFSTLLVEGLGFSSFTAIILQIPNGVMACVFAMSAVLLASKYQRIAFTGILMSCISLVGCILMAAIPNSPKLVGFYLSWAMAGVAAILQTLISNNVSGYTKKVFYNGINMLAMTIGNFVGPLMMTAETAPTYWGAMIGFCVSNVCIIACIYTMYIIMSRENRRRFADPPSEKYDIQLDLTDKQDRNIIYKL
;
A
#
# COMPACT_ATOMS: atom_id res chain seq x y z
N MET A 1 -8.32 -52.97 -20.28
CA MET A 1 -9.29 -51.93 -19.87
C MET A 1 -8.79 -50.65 -20.51
N GLU A 2 -9.42 -50.31 -21.63
CA GLU A 2 -8.97 -49.37 -22.65
C GLU A 2 -8.82 -47.94 -22.12
N LYS A 3 -7.77 -47.25 -22.59
CA LYS A 3 -7.64 -45.80 -22.49
C LYS A 3 -8.35 -45.21 -23.70
N GLU A 4 -9.48 -44.54 -23.48
CA GLU A 4 -10.14 -43.76 -24.51
C GLU A 4 -9.24 -42.60 -24.96
N ILE A 5 -8.93 -42.61 -26.25
CA ILE A 5 -8.32 -41.52 -27.00
C ILE A 5 -9.49 -40.66 -27.47
N ILE A 6 -9.65 -39.46 -26.92
CA ILE A 6 -10.65 -38.49 -27.41
C ILE A 6 -9.93 -37.53 -28.35
N THR A 7 -10.19 -37.71 -29.63
CA THR A 7 -9.77 -36.87 -30.75
C THR A 7 -10.70 -35.65 -30.83
N TYR A 8 -10.19 -34.42 -30.72
CA TYR A 8 -10.96 -33.20 -30.98
C TYR A 8 -10.72 -32.72 -32.41
N GLU A 9 -11.35 -33.38 -33.37
CA GLU A 9 -11.65 -32.81 -34.68
C GLU A 9 -13.16 -32.55 -34.77
N GLU A 10 -13.53 -31.45 -35.44
CA GLU A 10 -14.91 -30.97 -35.66
C GLU A 10 -15.56 -30.15 -34.53
N HIS A 11 -15.16 -28.88 -34.39
CA HIS A 11 -16.12 -27.78 -34.26
C HIS A 11 -15.52 -26.46 -34.79
N ALA A 12 -15.25 -26.45 -36.09
CA ALA A 12 -15.03 -25.23 -36.86
C ALA A 12 -16.25 -24.97 -37.76
N LYS A 13 -17.28 -24.30 -37.20
CA LYS A 13 -18.28 -23.46 -37.91
C LYS A 13 -19.47 -23.15 -37.00
N ASN A 14 -19.41 -22.05 -36.26
CA ASN A 14 -20.41 -20.98 -36.35
C ASN A 14 -20.01 -19.80 -35.46
N LYS A 15 -20.37 -18.62 -35.95
CA LYS A 15 -19.86 -17.30 -35.61
C LYS A 15 -20.42 -16.71 -34.32
N ASP A 16 -19.52 -15.97 -33.67
CA ASP A 16 -19.69 -14.67 -32.99
C ASP A 16 -20.58 -14.61 -31.73
N LEU A 17 -19.90 -14.38 -30.59
CA LEU A 17 -20.32 -13.75 -29.30
C LEU A 17 -20.31 -14.61 -28.01
N ASP A 18 -20.24 -15.94 -28.06
CA ASP A 18 -20.28 -16.79 -26.83
C ASP A 18 -18.92 -17.34 -26.35
N GLN A 19 -17.82 -17.06 -27.07
CA GLN A 19 -16.49 -17.61 -26.77
C GLN A 19 -15.82 -17.04 -25.50
N ASP A 20 -16.19 -15.85 -25.03
CA ASP A 20 -15.57 -15.28 -23.83
C ASP A 20 -15.96 -16.06 -22.55
N SER A 21 -17.18 -16.62 -22.46
CA SER A 21 -17.62 -17.29 -21.23
C SER A 21 -17.05 -18.71 -21.08
N SER A 22 -16.96 -19.47 -22.17
CA SER A 22 -16.38 -20.83 -22.18
C SER A 22 -14.86 -20.83 -22.05
N LEU A 23 -14.20 -19.77 -22.50
CA LEU A 23 -12.76 -19.55 -22.28
C LEU A 23 -12.47 -19.14 -20.83
N ILE A 24 -13.36 -18.39 -20.16
CA ILE A 24 -13.25 -18.09 -18.72
C ILE A 24 -13.46 -19.36 -17.89
N ASP A 25 -14.41 -20.23 -18.26
CA ASP A 25 -14.66 -21.49 -17.54
C ASP A 25 -13.51 -22.50 -17.70
N SER A 26 -12.90 -22.62 -18.88
CA SER A 26 -11.69 -23.43 -19.07
C SER A 26 -10.46 -22.82 -18.39
N PHE A 27 -10.40 -21.50 -18.21
CA PHE A 27 -9.36 -20.84 -17.41
C PHE A 27 -9.56 -21.07 -15.90
N ASN A 28 -10.81 -21.11 -15.41
CA ASN A 28 -11.13 -21.52 -14.04
C ASN A 28 -10.74 -23.00 -13.80
N GLU A 29 -10.90 -23.87 -14.80
CA GLU A 29 -10.43 -25.27 -14.72
C GLU A 29 -8.89 -25.37 -14.70
N LEU A 30 -8.16 -24.50 -15.41
CA LEU A 30 -6.69 -24.44 -15.37
C LEU A 30 -6.14 -23.75 -14.09
N GLU A 31 -6.85 -22.77 -13.52
CA GLU A 31 -6.54 -22.23 -12.18
C GLU A 31 -6.87 -23.26 -11.07
N SER A 32 -7.82 -24.16 -11.30
CA SER A 32 -8.13 -25.27 -10.37
C SER A 32 -7.05 -26.35 -10.28
N THR A 33 -6.00 -26.26 -11.11
CA THR A 33 -4.81 -27.12 -11.02
C THR A 33 -3.69 -26.53 -10.14
N GLU A 34 -3.95 -25.48 -9.35
CA GLU A 34 -3.29 -25.42 -8.04
C GLU A 34 -3.81 -26.60 -7.23
N ILE A 35 -3.06 -27.72 -7.22
CA ILE A 35 -3.30 -28.83 -6.30
C ILE A 35 -3.54 -28.19 -4.92
N PRO A 36 -4.75 -28.27 -4.34
CA PRO A 36 -4.95 -27.78 -3.00
C PRO A 36 -4.10 -28.69 -2.13
N LEU A 37 -2.89 -28.23 -1.78
CA LEU A 37 -2.02 -28.90 -0.84
C LEU A 37 -2.85 -29.06 0.42
N VAL A 38 -3.32 -30.29 0.64
CA VAL A 38 -4.19 -30.66 1.75
C VAL A 38 -3.41 -30.32 3.01
N LYS A 39 -3.73 -29.17 3.63
CA LYS A 39 -3.07 -28.72 4.85
C LYS A 39 -3.27 -29.82 5.89
N SER A 40 -2.19 -30.46 6.31
CA SER A 40 -2.26 -31.41 7.41
C SER A 40 -2.90 -30.72 8.62
N PRO A 41 -3.72 -31.41 9.44
CA PRO A 41 -4.30 -30.82 10.65
C PRO A 41 -3.25 -30.21 11.59
N GLU A 42 -2.02 -30.74 11.55
CA GLU A 42 -0.86 -30.21 12.30
C GLU A 42 -0.33 -28.90 11.67
N GLU A 43 -0.35 -28.77 10.35
CA GLU A 43 0.03 -27.54 9.64
C GLU A 43 -0.94 -26.40 9.93
N VAL A 44 -2.25 -26.67 9.95
CA VAL A 44 -3.26 -25.64 10.29
C VAL A 44 -3.05 -25.12 11.72
N LYS A 45 -2.72 -26.00 12.66
CA LYS A 45 -2.39 -25.62 14.05
C LYS A 45 -1.12 -24.77 14.11
N PHE A 46 -0.08 -25.15 13.36
CA PHE A 46 1.15 -24.37 13.28
C PHE A 46 0.91 -22.96 12.69
N VAL A 47 0.17 -22.84 11.58
CA VAL A 47 -0.18 -21.54 10.98
C VAL A 47 -0.98 -20.69 11.96
N LYS A 48 -1.93 -21.28 12.70
CA LYS A 48 -2.69 -20.57 13.73
C LYS A 48 -1.77 -20.05 14.84
N LYS A 49 -0.81 -20.86 15.31
CA LYS A 49 0.19 -20.49 16.32
C LYS A 49 1.09 -19.35 15.81
N LEU A 50 1.56 -19.44 14.57
CA LEU A 50 2.32 -18.39 13.89
C LEU A 50 1.52 -17.09 13.81
N ASN A 51 0.25 -17.19 13.38
CA ASN A 51 -0.65 -16.05 13.27
C ASN A 51 -0.85 -15.35 14.62
N TRP A 52 -1.11 -16.08 15.69
CA TRP A 52 -1.29 -15.50 17.03
C TRP A 52 -0.02 -14.90 17.63
N THR A 53 1.16 -15.30 17.15
CA THR A 53 2.44 -14.81 17.67
C THR A 53 2.93 -13.59 16.88
N VAL A 54 2.83 -13.63 15.55
CA VAL A 54 3.47 -12.66 14.65
C VAL A 54 2.52 -11.56 14.20
N LEU A 55 1.29 -11.91 13.82
CA LEU A 55 0.36 -10.94 13.25
C LEU A 55 -0.05 -9.83 14.22
N PRO A 56 -0.28 -10.06 15.53
CA PRO A 56 -0.60 -8.99 16.47
C PRO A 56 0.50 -7.95 16.58
N ILE A 57 1.77 -8.37 16.59
CA ILE A 57 2.91 -7.45 16.68
C ILE A 57 3.02 -6.63 15.41
N ILE A 58 2.94 -7.27 14.23
CA ILE A 58 2.95 -6.56 12.94
C ILE A 58 1.76 -5.60 12.84
N PHE A 59 0.58 -6.03 13.30
CA PHE A 59 -0.62 -5.19 13.35
C PHE A 59 -0.38 -3.93 14.19
N LEU A 60 0.19 -4.07 15.40
CA LEU A 60 0.48 -2.94 16.28
C LEU A 60 1.50 -1.97 15.66
N ILE A 61 2.53 -2.47 14.99
CA ILE A 61 3.54 -1.65 14.30
C ILE A 61 2.89 -0.81 13.20
N VAL A 62 2.06 -1.45 12.36
CA VAL A 62 1.41 -0.76 11.24
C VAL A 62 0.32 0.18 11.74
N PHE A 63 -0.43 -0.23 12.76
CA PHE A 63 -1.43 0.58 13.43
C PHE A 63 -0.83 1.89 13.95
N ILE A 64 0.29 1.83 14.69
CA ILE A 64 0.89 3.04 15.27
C ILE A 64 1.50 3.97 14.21
N GLN A 65 1.99 3.43 13.09
CA GLN A 65 2.50 4.23 11.98
C GLN A 65 1.43 5.07 11.29
N PHE A 66 0.23 4.51 11.11
CA PHE A 66 -0.88 5.30 10.57
C PHE A 66 -1.37 6.35 11.57
N CYS A 67 -1.36 6.05 12.87
CA CYS A 67 -1.63 7.05 13.90
C CYS A 67 -0.68 8.25 13.81
N ASP A 68 0.63 7.99 13.62
CA ASP A 68 1.65 9.03 13.49
C ASP A 68 1.42 9.93 12.26
N LYS A 69 1.14 9.33 11.09
CA LYS A 69 0.82 10.09 9.87
C LYS A 69 -0.38 11.02 10.05
N SER A 70 -1.41 10.58 10.76
CA SER A 70 -2.58 11.40 11.08
C SER A 70 -2.30 12.45 12.15
N ALA A 71 -1.26 12.29 12.99
CA ALA A 71 -0.94 13.24 14.05
C ALA A 71 -0.54 14.62 13.50
N LEU A 72 0.11 14.70 12.33
CA LEU A 72 0.44 16.00 11.71
C LEU A 72 -0.81 16.79 11.37
N SER A 73 -1.78 16.15 10.73
CA SER A 73 -3.00 16.83 10.30
C SER A 73 -3.78 17.29 11.53
N VAL A 74 -3.98 16.43 12.53
CA VAL A 74 -4.68 16.82 13.76
C VAL A 74 -3.95 17.96 14.50
N ALA A 75 -2.62 17.91 14.57
CA ALA A 75 -1.83 18.98 15.19
C ALA A 75 -2.00 20.34 14.49
N ALA A 76 -2.25 20.37 13.18
CA ALA A 76 -2.51 21.60 12.41
C ALA A 76 -3.66 22.40 13.02
N VAL A 77 -4.74 21.71 13.37
CA VAL A 77 -6.00 22.25 13.90
C VAL A 77 -5.95 22.47 15.42
N LEU A 78 -4.99 21.84 16.11
CA LEU A 78 -4.73 22.01 17.55
C LEU A 78 -3.70 23.12 17.85
N GLY A 79 -3.37 23.96 16.87
CA GLY A 79 -2.57 25.17 17.07
C GLY A 79 -1.06 25.01 16.93
N ILE A 80 -0.56 23.96 16.27
CA ILE A 80 0.89 23.84 15.98
C ILE A 80 1.41 25.04 15.18
N MET A 81 0.61 25.57 14.24
CA MET A 81 0.98 26.71 13.39
C MET A 81 1.12 28.00 14.21
N GLU A 82 0.22 28.22 15.16
CA GLU A 82 0.25 29.39 16.05
C GLU A 82 1.41 29.32 17.05
N ASP A 83 1.66 28.15 17.65
CA ASP A 83 2.70 27.98 18.66
C ASP A 83 4.12 28.08 18.11
N THR A 84 4.31 27.77 16.83
CA THR A 84 5.63 27.74 16.19
C THR A 84 5.82 28.83 15.14
N ASN A 85 4.85 29.75 15.01
CA ASN A 85 4.83 30.85 14.04
C ASN A 85 5.14 30.39 12.61
N ILE A 86 4.51 29.28 12.20
CA ILE A 86 4.73 28.65 10.90
C ILE A 86 3.71 29.17 9.89
N ASN A 87 4.17 29.53 8.69
CA ASN A 87 3.29 29.91 7.58
C ASN A 87 2.71 28.66 6.89
N GLY A 88 1.59 28.80 6.18
CA GLY A 88 0.94 27.68 5.48
C GLY A 88 1.88 26.94 4.51
N ASP A 89 2.75 27.65 3.79
CA ASP A 89 3.73 27.01 2.88
C ASP A 89 4.81 26.22 3.63
N GLN A 90 5.19 26.68 4.82
CA GLN A 90 6.11 25.96 5.69
C GLN A 90 5.43 24.71 6.27
N PHE A 91 4.12 24.75 6.55
CA PHE A 91 3.36 23.56 6.93
C PHE A 91 3.33 22.52 5.79
N SER A 92 3.19 22.95 4.53
CA SER A 92 3.32 22.07 3.36
C SER A 92 4.67 21.35 3.33
N TRP A 93 5.76 22.07 3.62
CA TRP A 93 7.10 21.48 3.73
C TRP A 93 7.24 20.45 4.86
N LEU A 94 6.54 20.63 6.00
CA LEU A 94 6.53 19.64 7.08
C LEU A 94 5.90 18.31 6.65
N GLY A 95 4.86 18.36 5.82
CA GLY A 95 4.25 17.16 5.24
C GLY A 95 5.17 16.47 4.23
N SER A 96 5.82 17.26 3.37
CA SER A 96 6.68 16.74 2.30
C SER A 96 8.00 16.17 2.81
N ILE A 97 8.68 16.84 3.75
CA ILE A 97 10.03 16.45 4.19
C ILE A 97 10.09 15.04 4.81
N PHE A 98 8.98 14.58 5.39
CA PHE A 98 8.83 13.22 5.88
C PHE A 98 9.08 12.19 4.76
N TYR A 99 8.48 12.40 3.58
CA TYR A 99 8.66 11.50 2.44
C TYR A 99 10.06 11.61 1.82
N LEU A 100 10.74 12.76 1.97
CA LEU A 100 12.15 12.87 1.59
C LEU A 100 13.04 11.98 2.47
N GLY A 101 12.82 12.01 3.79
CA GLY A 101 13.49 11.08 4.71
C GLY A 101 13.20 9.63 4.37
N TYR A 102 11.93 9.32 4.09
CA TYR A 102 11.48 8.00 3.64
C TYR A 102 12.20 7.54 2.37
N PHE A 103 12.43 8.44 1.40
CA PHE A 103 13.15 8.14 0.16
C PHE A 103 14.63 7.81 0.41
N VAL A 104 15.31 8.65 1.18
CA VAL A 104 16.75 8.53 1.45
C VAL A 104 17.06 7.20 2.13
N VAL A 105 16.21 6.73 3.05
CA VAL A 105 16.45 5.48 3.77
C VAL A 105 16.25 4.23 2.92
N GLN A 106 15.51 4.28 1.80
CA GLN A 106 15.25 3.07 0.99
C GLN A 106 16.54 2.41 0.46
N PHE A 107 17.53 3.23 0.08
CA PHE A 107 18.81 2.74 -0.42
C PHE A 107 19.64 2.01 0.66
N PRO A 108 19.97 2.62 1.81
CA PRO A 108 20.70 1.93 2.87
C PRO A 108 19.89 0.78 3.49
N ASN A 109 18.57 0.91 3.58
CA ASN A 109 17.71 -0.11 4.16
C ASN A 109 17.80 -1.44 3.40
N ASN A 110 17.77 -1.39 2.07
CA ASN A 110 17.89 -2.59 1.23
C ASN A 110 19.20 -3.36 1.45
N TYR A 111 20.26 -2.67 1.88
CA TYR A 111 21.53 -3.29 2.24
C TYR A 111 21.52 -3.84 3.67
N LEU A 112 21.01 -3.05 4.63
CA LEU A 112 21.01 -3.41 6.06
C LEU A 112 20.07 -4.57 6.38
N ILE A 113 18.89 -4.61 5.76
CA ILE A 113 17.88 -5.65 5.96
C ILE A 113 18.36 -7.06 5.57
N GLN A 114 19.36 -7.15 4.69
CA GLN A 114 19.94 -8.43 4.28
C GLN A 114 21.00 -8.95 5.25
N ARG A 115 21.53 -8.10 6.15
CA ARG A 115 22.65 -8.41 7.06
C ARG A 115 22.25 -8.47 8.52
N LEU A 116 21.17 -7.79 8.90
CA LEU A 116 20.74 -7.67 10.29
C LEU A 116 19.52 -8.54 10.58
N PRO A 117 19.39 -9.07 11.81
CA PRO A 117 18.15 -9.71 12.26
C PRO A 117 17.00 -8.69 12.27
N ILE A 118 15.88 -9.05 11.65
CA ILE A 118 14.78 -8.13 11.33
C ILE A 118 14.13 -7.54 12.61
N SER A 119 14.00 -8.31 13.69
CA SER A 119 13.35 -7.95 14.96
C SER A 119 14.11 -6.87 15.67
N LYS A 120 15.42 -7.08 15.82
CA LYS A 120 16.30 -6.14 16.51
C LYS A 120 16.43 -4.87 15.70
N TYR A 121 16.57 -5.00 14.38
CA TYR A 121 16.68 -3.86 13.48
C TYR A 121 15.39 -3.02 13.49
N LEU A 122 14.23 -3.64 13.26
CA LEU A 122 12.93 -2.99 13.25
C LEU A 122 12.58 -2.41 14.63
N GLY A 123 12.78 -3.17 15.70
CA GLY A 123 12.52 -2.73 17.07
C GLY A 123 13.38 -1.54 17.48
N THR A 124 14.68 -1.55 17.15
CA THR A 124 15.57 -0.41 17.43
C THR A 124 15.13 0.85 16.69
N ILE A 125 14.75 0.71 15.43
CA ILE A 125 14.28 1.83 14.60
C ILE A 125 12.97 2.39 15.13
N LEU A 126 12.02 1.54 15.56
CA LEU A 126 10.77 1.98 16.17
C LEU A 126 11.01 2.72 17.48
N ILE A 127 11.94 2.25 18.32
CA ILE A 127 12.30 2.94 19.57
C ILE A 127 12.87 4.32 19.26
N ILE A 128 13.83 4.42 18.35
CA ILE A 128 14.44 5.71 17.98
C ILE A 128 13.40 6.63 17.34
N GLY A 129 12.57 6.12 16.43
CA GLY A 129 11.48 6.86 15.79
C GLY A 129 10.47 7.39 16.80
N GLY A 130 10.07 6.58 17.78
CA GLY A 130 9.19 6.99 18.86
C GLY A 130 9.81 8.06 19.77
N CYS A 131 11.11 7.99 20.06
CA CYS A 131 11.83 9.04 20.78
C CYS A 131 11.88 10.35 19.98
N VAL A 132 12.14 10.29 18.67
CA VAL A 132 12.12 11.45 17.76
C VAL A 132 10.73 12.08 17.70
N MET A 133 9.68 11.25 17.66
CA MET A 133 8.29 11.70 17.72
C MET A 133 8.01 12.44 19.03
N GLY A 134 8.37 11.86 20.17
CA GLY A 134 8.23 12.51 21.48
C GLY A 134 9.01 13.83 21.58
N ALA A 135 10.22 13.88 21.01
CA ALA A 135 11.02 15.11 20.94
C ALA A 135 10.37 16.22 20.10
N THR A 136 9.49 15.87 19.15
CA THR A 136 8.75 16.84 18.32
C THR A 136 7.83 17.72 19.15
N ALA A 137 7.34 17.24 20.30
CA ALA A 137 6.54 18.04 21.23
C ALA A 137 7.33 19.18 21.89
N ALA A 138 8.67 19.09 21.94
CA ALA A 138 9.53 20.11 22.52
C ALA A 138 9.95 21.21 21.51
N CYS A 139 9.60 21.04 20.23
CA CYS A 139 10.01 21.99 19.20
C CYS A 139 9.24 23.31 19.30
N SER A 140 9.97 24.41 19.13
CA SER A 140 9.40 25.76 19.06
C SER A 140 9.61 26.43 17.70
N ASN A 141 10.49 25.89 16.86
CA ASN A 141 10.92 26.55 15.62
C ASN A 141 10.67 25.66 14.39
N PHE A 142 10.43 26.29 13.24
CA PHE A 142 10.26 25.60 11.95
C PHE A 142 11.42 24.64 11.62
N ALA A 143 12.67 25.09 11.79
CA ALA A 143 13.84 24.27 11.47
C ALA A 143 13.94 23.00 12.34
N GLN A 144 13.53 23.08 13.62
CA GLN A 144 13.53 21.94 14.53
C GLN A 144 12.44 20.94 14.13
N LEU A 145 11.23 21.43 13.84
CA LEU A 145 10.13 20.60 13.34
C LEU A 145 10.51 19.91 12.02
N LEU A 146 11.10 20.66 11.08
CA LEU A 146 11.52 20.11 9.79
C LEU A 146 12.59 19.02 9.94
N GLY A 147 13.60 19.24 10.80
CA GLY A 147 14.64 18.26 11.07
C GLY A 147 14.12 16.98 11.72
N LEU A 148 13.26 17.09 12.74
CA LEU A 148 12.67 15.91 13.38
C LEU A 148 11.70 15.17 12.45
N ARG A 149 10.95 15.89 11.60
CA ARG A 149 10.09 15.25 10.58
C ARG A 149 10.88 14.49 9.53
N PHE A 150 12.02 15.02 9.11
CA PHE A 150 12.93 14.29 8.21
C PHE A 150 13.44 13.01 8.88
N LEU A 151 13.89 13.09 10.14
CA LEU A 151 14.38 11.93 10.89
C LEU A 151 13.28 10.89 11.12
N LEU A 152 12.08 11.32 11.44
CA LEU A 152 10.93 10.43 11.64
C LEU A 152 10.61 9.68 10.35
N GLY A 153 10.58 10.36 9.20
CA GLY A 153 10.44 9.71 7.90
C GLY A 153 11.59 8.76 7.54
N PHE A 154 12.82 9.12 7.92
CA PHE A 154 14.01 8.27 7.76
C PHE A 154 13.88 6.96 8.56
N PHE A 155 13.38 6.99 9.79
CA PHE A 155 13.20 5.78 10.58
C PHE A 155 11.99 4.97 10.11
N GLU A 156 10.86 5.61 9.82
CA GLU A 156 9.63 4.90 9.43
C GLU A 156 9.78 4.15 8.08
N GLY A 157 10.57 4.71 7.16
CA GLY A 157 10.78 4.15 5.81
C GLY A 157 11.36 2.75 5.75
N VAL A 158 11.89 2.24 6.85
CA VAL A 158 12.43 0.88 6.97
C VAL A 158 11.35 -0.19 7.16
N THR A 159 10.20 0.20 7.70
CA THR A 159 9.24 -0.74 8.29
C THR A 159 8.55 -1.64 7.28
N TYR A 160 7.98 -1.09 6.21
CA TYR A 160 7.26 -1.88 5.20
C TYR A 160 8.17 -2.91 4.51
N PRO A 161 9.39 -2.56 4.06
CA PRO A 161 10.33 -3.55 3.54
C PRO A 161 10.67 -4.65 4.57
N CYS A 162 10.84 -4.30 5.85
CA CYS A 162 11.08 -5.27 6.93
C CYS A 162 9.92 -6.26 7.08
N ILE A 163 8.69 -5.75 7.17
CA ILE A 163 7.49 -6.57 7.25
C ILE A 163 7.35 -7.45 6.00
N TYR A 164 7.64 -6.92 4.81
CA TYR A 164 7.56 -7.67 3.57
C TYR A 164 8.51 -8.88 3.54
N ILE A 165 9.78 -8.68 3.93
CA ILE A 165 10.74 -9.79 4.01
C ILE A 165 10.38 -10.78 5.10
N LEU A 166 9.91 -10.29 6.25
CA LEU A 166 9.47 -11.13 7.36
C LEU A 166 8.33 -12.07 6.95
N LEU A 167 7.30 -11.51 6.31
CA LEU A 167 6.16 -12.29 5.84
C LEU A 167 6.55 -13.29 4.75
N ASN A 168 7.43 -12.90 3.83
CA ASN A 168 7.93 -13.83 2.82
C ASN A 168 8.77 -14.98 3.39
N THR A 169 9.40 -14.76 4.54
CA THR A 169 10.21 -15.79 5.21
C THR A 169 9.32 -16.76 6.00
N LEU A 170 8.31 -16.25 6.69
CA LEU A 170 7.47 -17.03 7.61
C LEU A 170 6.23 -17.68 6.93
N TYR A 171 5.67 -17.05 5.90
CA TYR A 171 4.41 -17.44 5.29
C TYR A 171 4.53 -17.93 3.85
N ARG A 172 3.69 -18.91 3.48
CA ARG A 172 3.52 -19.39 2.10
C ARG A 172 2.87 -18.34 1.20
N ARG A 173 3.13 -18.40 -0.11
CA ARG A 173 2.55 -17.46 -1.10
C ARG A 173 1.02 -17.37 -1.00
N SER A 174 0.35 -18.51 -0.84
CA SER A 174 -1.11 -18.57 -0.66
C SER A 174 -1.60 -17.93 0.64
N GLU A 175 -0.75 -17.89 1.68
CA GLU A 175 -1.07 -17.29 2.98
C GLU A 175 -0.69 -15.80 3.05
N GLN A 176 0.31 -15.38 2.29
CA GLN A 176 0.76 -13.98 2.23
C GLN A 176 -0.36 -13.04 1.79
N ALA A 177 -1.20 -13.43 0.83
CA ALA A 177 -2.32 -12.62 0.37
C ALA A 177 -3.31 -12.30 1.51
N TYR A 178 -3.64 -13.29 2.34
CA TYR A 178 -4.49 -13.10 3.51
C TYR A 178 -3.83 -12.17 4.54
N THR A 179 -2.53 -12.35 4.80
CA THR A 179 -1.80 -11.51 5.75
C THR A 179 -1.70 -10.05 5.29
N TRP A 180 -1.49 -9.79 4.00
CA TRP A 180 -1.54 -8.44 3.43
C TRP A 180 -2.94 -7.82 3.51
N GLY A 181 -3.99 -8.62 3.36
CA GLY A 181 -5.36 -8.18 3.63
C GLY A 181 -5.55 -7.74 5.08
N PHE A 182 -5.10 -8.55 6.04
CA PHE A 182 -5.15 -8.23 7.47
C PHE A 182 -4.37 -6.97 7.84
N LEU A 183 -3.19 -6.77 7.24
CA LEU A 183 -2.38 -5.56 7.36
C LEU A 183 -3.10 -4.30 6.86
N ASN A 184 -3.83 -4.40 5.74
CA ASN A 184 -4.62 -3.27 5.25
C ASN A 184 -5.75 -2.90 6.22
N CYS A 185 -6.35 -3.88 6.91
CA CYS A 185 -7.30 -3.59 7.99
C CYS A 185 -6.63 -2.83 9.14
N ALA A 186 -5.37 -3.16 9.48
CA ALA A 186 -4.59 -2.44 10.48
C ALA A 186 -4.39 -0.95 10.11
N ASN A 187 -4.12 -0.66 8.83
CA ASN A 187 -4.00 0.72 8.32
C ASN A 187 -5.28 1.55 8.58
N GLY A 188 -6.42 0.97 8.23
CA GLY A 188 -7.73 1.60 8.40
C GLY A 188 -8.07 1.81 9.87
N MET A 189 -7.87 0.78 10.70
CA MET A 189 -8.06 0.87 12.14
C MET A 189 -7.12 1.90 12.78
N GLY A 190 -5.85 1.93 12.39
CA GLY A 190 -4.88 2.92 12.87
C GLY A 190 -5.34 4.35 12.61
N THR A 191 -5.88 4.62 11.42
CA THR A 191 -6.43 5.94 11.10
C THR A 191 -7.62 6.30 12.00
N VAL A 192 -8.60 5.40 12.15
CA VAL A 192 -9.80 5.65 12.95
C VAL A 192 -9.48 5.84 14.45
N PHE A 193 -8.69 4.92 15.01
CA PHE A 193 -8.32 4.99 16.42
C PHE A 193 -7.32 6.11 16.70
N GLY A 194 -6.40 6.41 15.77
CA GLY A 194 -5.50 7.54 15.88
C GLY A 194 -6.25 8.86 15.98
N VAL A 195 -7.30 9.04 15.17
CA VAL A 195 -8.20 10.19 15.25
C VAL A 195 -8.97 10.21 16.57
N LEU A 196 -9.51 9.08 17.04
CA LEU A 196 -10.24 9.00 18.32
C LEU A 196 -9.35 9.33 19.53
N ILE A 197 -8.13 8.80 19.56
CA ILE A 197 -7.14 9.10 20.59
C ILE A 197 -6.79 10.59 20.53
N SER A 198 -6.56 11.13 19.33
CA SER A 198 -6.25 12.55 19.15
C SER A 198 -7.40 13.46 19.57
N TYR A 199 -8.66 13.04 19.36
CA TYR A 199 -9.84 13.75 19.85
C TYR A 199 -9.91 13.77 21.40
N GLY A 200 -9.58 12.65 22.05
CA GLY A 200 -9.45 12.60 23.51
C GLY A 200 -8.36 13.55 24.02
N LEU A 201 -7.19 13.54 23.36
CA LEU A 201 -6.07 14.41 23.70
C LEU A 201 -6.35 15.89 23.41
N ALA A 202 -7.21 16.19 22.45
CA ALA A 202 -7.65 17.57 22.17
C ALA A 202 -8.33 18.24 23.39
N HIS A 203 -8.94 17.47 24.29
CA HIS A 203 -9.59 17.98 25.51
C HIS A 203 -8.60 18.31 26.63
N MET A 204 -7.34 17.91 26.50
CA MET A 204 -6.28 18.19 27.47
C MET A 204 -5.62 19.57 27.24
N ASP A 205 -6.23 20.43 26.44
CA ASP A 205 -5.72 21.76 26.18
C ASP A 205 -5.68 22.60 27.46
N GLY A 206 -4.53 23.18 27.78
CA GLY A 206 -4.31 23.95 29.01
C GLY A 206 -3.81 23.14 30.21
N ILE A 207 -3.69 21.81 30.10
CA ILE A 207 -3.03 20.98 31.12
C ILE A 207 -1.52 20.92 30.79
N LEU A 208 -0.73 21.82 31.40
CA LEU A 208 0.73 22.01 31.24
C LEU A 208 1.24 22.44 29.84
N PHE A 209 0.63 21.94 28.75
CA PHE A 209 1.02 22.22 27.37
C PHE A 209 -0.23 22.34 26.47
N ARG A 210 -0.08 22.92 25.26
CA ARG A 210 -1.14 22.85 24.25
C ARG A 210 -1.41 21.40 23.83
N ALA A 211 -2.67 21.12 23.47
CA ALA A 211 -3.14 19.77 23.15
C ALA A 211 -2.30 19.02 22.08
N TRP A 212 -1.76 19.73 21.07
CA TRP A 212 -0.97 19.10 20.02
C TRP A 212 0.31 18.42 20.54
N ARG A 213 0.94 18.97 21.59
CA ARG A 213 2.17 18.41 22.19
C ARG A 213 1.90 17.08 22.89
N TRP A 214 0.77 16.96 23.57
CA TRP A 214 0.32 15.71 24.18
C TRP A 214 0.12 14.61 23.13
N GLY A 215 -0.40 14.95 21.96
CA GLY A 215 -0.50 14.05 20.80
C GLY A 215 0.84 13.36 20.50
N TYR A 216 1.90 14.14 20.26
CA TYR A 216 3.22 13.59 19.92
C TYR A 216 3.88 12.83 21.07
N ILE A 217 3.68 13.24 22.33
CA ILE A 217 4.23 12.54 23.49
C ILE A 217 3.57 11.17 23.65
N VAL A 218 2.24 11.10 23.58
CA VAL A 218 1.49 9.86 23.79
C VAL A 218 1.75 8.88 22.65
N PHE A 219 1.68 9.33 21.39
CA PHE A 219 2.00 8.47 20.26
C PHE A 219 3.48 8.07 20.25
N GLY A 220 4.41 8.99 20.56
CA GLY A 220 5.83 8.67 20.66
C GLY A 220 6.12 7.61 21.73
N ALA A 221 5.53 7.75 22.92
CA ALA A 221 5.66 6.77 24.00
C ALA A 221 5.06 5.42 23.61
N ALA A 222 3.89 5.40 22.99
CA ALA A 222 3.27 4.17 22.49
C ALA A 222 4.16 3.48 21.44
N THR A 223 4.75 4.23 20.51
CA THR A 223 5.70 3.72 19.51
C THR A 223 6.95 3.13 20.16
N VAL A 224 7.50 3.76 21.21
CA VAL A 224 8.64 3.21 21.96
C VAL A 224 8.28 1.89 22.63
N VAL A 225 7.12 1.81 23.29
CA VAL A 225 6.66 0.57 23.94
C VAL A 225 6.47 -0.54 22.91
N ILE A 226 5.83 -0.25 21.77
CA ILE A 226 5.67 -1.21 20.67
C ILE A 226 7.04 -1.62 20.12
N GLY A 227 7.97 -0.69 19.95
CA GLY A 227 9.34 -0.98 19.50
C GLY A 227 10.10 -1.91 20.45
N ILE A 228 9.95 -1.73 21.77
CA ILE A 228 10.52 -2.65 22.78
C ILE A 228 9.87 -4.03 22.66
N ILE A 229 8.55 -4.11 22.50
CA ILE A 229 7.85 -5.38 22.29
C ILE A 229 8.35 -6.06 21.02
N THR A 230 8.50 -5.32 19.92
CA THR A 230 9.05 -5.83 18.66
C THR A 230 10.47 -6.32 18.82
N PHE A 231 11.32 -5.59 19.56
CA PHE A 231 12.72 -5.97 19.78
C PHE A 231 12.87 -7.31 20.50
N PHE A 232 12.00 -7.62 21.47
CA PHE A 232 12.09 -8.84 22.27
C PHE A 232 11.22 -9.99 21.79
N PHE A 233 10.04 -9.70 21.24
CA PHE A 233 9.01 -10.70 20.94
C PHE A 233 8.79 -10.97 19.45
N LEU A 234 9.33 -10.15 18.54
CA LEU A 234 9.17 -10.40 17.11
C LEU A 234 10.00 -11.64 16.69
N VAL A 235 9.35 -12.53 15.97
CA VAL A 235 9.92 -13.77 15.44
C VAL A 235 10.59 -13.48 14.10
N ASP A 236 11.91 -13.55 14.04
CA ASP A 236 12.67 -13.26 12.80
C ASP A 236 12.92 -14.43 11.88
N ASP A 237 13.01 -15.60 12.49
CA ASP A 237 13.44 -16.81 11.81
C ASP A 237 12.50 -17.94 12.19
N VAL A 238 12.36 -18.90 11.27
CA VAL A 238 11.44 -20.01 11.45
C VAL A 238 11.90 -20.90 12.61
N ASP A 239 13.20 -20.92 12.91
CA ASP A 239 13.80 -21.61 14.06
C ASP A 239 13.85 -20.78 15.36
N SER A 240 13.14 -19.64 15.43
CA SER A 240 13.17 -18.78 16.62
C SER A 240 12.65 -19.52 17.87
N LYS A 241 13.38 -19.38 18.98
CA LYS A 241 13.03 -19.95 20.30
C LYS A 241 11.65 -19.51 20.80
N ILE A 242 11.15 -18.38 20.32
CA ILE A 242 9.86 -17.79 20.71
C ILE A 242 8.69 -18.66 20.20
N LEU A 243 8.84 -19.30 19.03
CA LEU A 243 7.81 -20.18 18.47
C LEU A 243 7.66 -21.49 19.26
N ARG A 244 8.62 -21.85 20.13
CA ARG A 244 8.62 -23.11 20.91
C ARG A 244 8.14 -24.29 20.05
N LEU A 245 8.88 -24.57 18.98
CA LEU A 245 8.53 -25.60 18.00
C LEU A 245 8.65 -26.99 18.62
N THR A 246 7.62 -27.81 18.44
CA THR A 246 7.69 -29.25 18.66
C THR A 246 8.50 -29.90 17.54
N ASP A 247 9.13 -31.06 17.75
CA ASP A 247 9.95 -31.71 16.71
C ASP A 247 9.17 -32.00 15.41
N LYS A 248 7.87 -32.33 15.51
CA LYS A 248 6.97 -32.43 14.34
C LYS A 248 6.72 -31.10 13.63
N GLU A 249 6.67 -29.99 14.37
CA GLU A 249 6.50 -28.65 13.78
C GLU A 249 7.77 -28.21 13.05
N LYS A 250 8.95 -28.68 13.46
CA LYS A 250 10.23 -28.42 12.76
C LYS A 250 10.28 -29.08 11.39
N ASP A 251 9.77 -30.31 11.27
CA ASP A 251 9.69 -31.00 9.98
C ASP A 251 8.74 -30.27 9.02
N ILE A 252 7.58 -29.84 9.51
CA ILE A 252 6.62 -29.01 8.77
C ILE A 252 7.27 -27.68 8.36
N VAL A 253 8.05 -27.06 9.24
CA VAL A 253 8.79 -25.82 8.95
C VAL A 253 9.85 -26.04 7.88
N GLN A 254 10.59 -27.15 7.90
CA GLN A 254 11.58 -27.46 6.87
C GLN A 254 10.92 -27.73 5.52
N GLU A 255 9.81 -28.47 5.50
CA GLU A 255 9.02 -28.71 4.30
C GLU A 255 8.45 -27.40 3.74
N ARG A 256 7.88 -26.56 4.62
CA ARG A 256 7.41 -25.22 4.28
C ARG A 256 8.54 -24.32 3.82
N SER A 257 9.75 -24.44 4.36
CA SER A 257 10.92 -23.65 3.93
C SER A 257 11.41 -24.09 2.55
N ARG A 258 11.30 -25.38 2.22
CA ARG A 258 11.57 -25.92 0.87
C ARG A 258 10.56 -25.42 -0.16
N ASP A 259 9.31 -25.21 0.25
CA ASP A 259 8.21 -24.71 -0.59
C ASP A 259 8.16 -23.16 -0.63
N ASN A 260 8.50 -22.51 0.49
CA ASN A 260 8.75 -21.07 0.64
C ASN A 260 10.11 -20.64 0.09
N CYS A 261 10.90 -21.58 -0.45
CA CYS A 261 11.87 -21.24 -1.48
C CYS A 261 11.08 -20.74 -2.71
N VAL A 262 10.49 -19.55 -2.59
CA VAL A 262 10.82 -18.47 -3.53
C VAL A 262 12.27 -18.71 -3.82
N VAL A 263 12.57 -19.24 -5.01
CA VAL A 263 13.94 -19.33 -5.50
C VAL A 263 14.48 -17.94 -5.19
N ARG A 264 15.29 -17.81 -4.13
CA ARG A 264 16.11 -16.63 -3.91
C ARG A 264 17.05 -16.77 -5.09
N ASN A 265 16.59 -16.34 -6.25
CA ASN A 265 17.42 -16.18 -7.42
C ASN A 265 18.28 -14.98 -7.01
N LYS A 266 19.31 -15.27 -6.22
CA LYS A 266 20.35 -14.33 -5.82
C LYS A 266 21.02 -13.75 -7.07
N LYS A 267 20.86 -14.42 -8.21
CA LYS A 267 21.19 -13.94 -9.55
C LYS A 267 20.11 -12.99 -10.04
N ILE A 268 20.31 -11.69 -9.79
CA ILE A 268 19.60 -10.62 -10.49
C ILE A 268 19.88 -10.79 -11.99
N LYS A 269 18.86 -11.16 -12.76
CA LYS A 269 18.94 -11.25 -14.23
C LYS A 269 18.83 -9.84 -14.82
N LYS A 270 19.95 -9.25 -15.23
CA LYS A 270 19.99 -7.90 -15.83
C LYS A 270 19.08 -7.79 -17.06
N GLU A 271 18.92 -8.87 -17.81
CA GLU A 271 18.03 -8.95 -18.97
C GLU A 271 16.58 -8.63 -18.62
N HIS A 272 16.07 -9.15 -17.49
CA HIS A 272 14.70 -8.88 -17.03
C HIS A 272 14.50 -7.39 -16.69
N MET A 273 15.53 -6.73 -16.14
CA MET A 273 15.48 -5.29 -15.83
C MET A 273 15.52 -4.44 -17.11
N ILE A 274 16.37 -4.80 -18.07
CA ILE A 274 16.46 -4.09 -19.36
C ILE A 274 15.16 -4.27 -20.15
N GLU A 275 14.55 -5.46 -20.08
CA GLU A 275 13.24 -5.71 -20.68
C GLU A 275 12.15 -4.84 -20.04
N ALA A 276 12.09 -4.78 -18.70
CA ALA A 276 11.16 -3.92 -17.98
C ALA A 276 11.29 -2.44 -18.39
N LEU A 277 12.52 -1.94 -18.50
CA LEU A 277 12.78 -0.55 -18.90
C LEU A 277 12.36 -0.23 -20.33
N LYS A 278 12.33 -1.22 -21.22
CA LYS A 278 11.86 -1.04 -22.61
C LYS A 278 10.34 -1.10 -22.74
N GLU A 279 9.64 -1.41 -21.66
CA GLU A 279 8.21 -1.68 -21.69
C GLU A 279 7.39 -0.42 -21.37
N PRO A 280 6.42 -0.04 -22.22
CA PRO A 280 5.61 1.15 -21.99
C PRO A 280 4.74 1.07 -20.73
N ARG A 281 4.28 -0.13 -20.33
CA ARG A 281 3.41 -0.31 -19.15
C ARG A 281 4.09 0.10 -17.86
N LEU A 282 5.41 -0.08 -17.73
CA LEU A 282 6.17 0.36 -16.56
C LEU A 282 6.02 1.87 -16.33
N TYR A 283 6.16 2.67 -17.40
CA TYR A 283 6.04 4.13 -17.32
C TYR A 283 4.60 4.56 -17.06
N LEU A 284 3.61 3.87 -17.63
CA LEU A 284 2.19 4.14 -17.37
C LEU A 284 1.81 3.88 -15.91
N ILE A 285 2.31 2.79 -15.33
CA ILE A 285 2.14 2.47 -13.89
C ILE A 285 2.84 3.51 -13.04
N PHE A 286 4.07 3.89 -13.40
CA PHE A 286 4.83 4.93 -12.69
C PHE A 286 4.05 6.26 -12.63
N ILE A 287 3.56 6.74 -13.77
CA ILE A 287 2.80 8.00 -13.84
C ILE A 287 1.48 7.87 -13.07
N ALA A 288 0.74 6.77 -13.24
CA ALA A 288 -0.52 6.56 -12.54
C ALA A 288 -0.34 6.53 -11.01
N GLN A 289 0.70 5.82 -10.52
CA GLN A 289 1.00 5.77 -9.09
C GLN A 289 1.47 7.12 -8.56
N LEU A 290 2.31 7.85 -9.31
CA LEU A 290 2.76 9.18 -8.93
C LEU A 290 1.57 10.14 -8.79
N CYS A 291 0.66 10.16 -9.76
CA CYS A 291 -0.56 10.96 -9.73
C CYS A 291 -1.48 10.58 -8.56
N ASN A 292 -1.61 9.29 -8.26
CA ASN A 292 -2.43 8.81 -7.15
C ASN A 292 -1.84 9.25 -5.79
N CYS A 293 -0.53 9.09 -5.61
CA CYS A 293 0.16 9.47 -4.38
C CYS A 293 0.32 10.99 -4.22
N LEU A 294 0.31 11.74 -5.32
CA LEU A 294 0.25 13.20 -5.28
C LEU A 294 -1.04 13.68 -4.59
N GLN A 295 -2.19 13.10 -4.92
CA GLN A 295 -3.44 13.38 -4.21
C GLN A 295 -3.38 12.87 -2.76
N ASN A 296 -2.83 11.67 -2.55
CA ASN A 296 -2.73 11.06 -1.23
C ASN A 296 -1.95 11.93 -0.22
N GLY A 297 -0.75 12.38 -0.58
CA GLY A 297 0.11 13.15 0.32
C GLY A 297 -0.52 14.49 0.74
N GLY A 298 -1.15 15.19 -0.21
CA GLY A 298 -1.85 16.43 0.06
C GLY A 298 -3.08 16.23 0.94
N LEU A 299 -3.93 15.26 0.61
CA LEU A 299 -5.15 14.99 1.40
C LEU A 299 -4.85 14.47 2.80
N ILE A 300 -3.82 13.62 2.99
CA ILE A 300 -3.45 13.14 4.34
C ILE A 300 -3.02 14.32 5.22
N THR A 301 -2.08 15.14 4.75
CA THR A 301 -1.48 16.23 5.53
C THR A 301 -2.50 17.33 5.85
N PHE A 302 -3.33 17.71 4.87
CA PHE A 302 -4.28 18.80 4.99
C PHE A 302 -5.71 18.35 5.36
N SER A 303 -5.92 17.05 5.60
CA SER A 303 -7.26 16.46 5.83
C SER A 303 -8.11 17.24 6.84
N THR A 304 -7.58 17.49 8.03
CA THR A 304 -8.26 18.17 9.15
C THR A 304 -8.44 19.66 8.88
N LEU A 305 -7.44 20.31 8.30
CA LEU A 305 -7.48 21.73 7.94
C LEU A 305 -8.51 22.00 6.83
N LEU A 306 -8.65 21.06 5.87
CA LEU A 306 -9.69 21.12 4.84
C LEU A 306 -11.08 21.05 5.44
N VAL A 307 -11.28 20.23 6.48
CA VAL A 307 -12.58 20.10 7.17
C VAL A 307 -12.85 21.32 8.05
N GLU A 308 -11.86 21.81 8.80
CA GLU A 308 -11.98 23.05 9.57
C GLU A 308 -12.30 24.25 8.68
N GLY A 309 -11.66 24.34 7.51
CA GLY A 309 -11.94 25.36 6.48
C GLY A 309 -13.37 25.34 5.91
N LEU A 310 -14.18 24.32 6.19
CA LEU A 310 -15.61 24.27 5.85
C LEU A 310 -16.50 24.99 6.87
N GLY A 311 -15.92 25.52 7.96
CA GLY A 311 -16.64 26.19 9.04
C GLY A 311 -16.98 25.28 10.22
N PHE A 312 -16.40 24.07 10.29
CA PHE A 312 -16.53 23.21 11.46
C PHE A 312 -15.53 23.61 12.54
N SER A 313 -15.89 23.43 13.82
CA SER A 313 -14.95 23.62 14.92
C SER A 313 -13.81 22.61 14.85
N SER A 314 -12.64 22.97 15.40
CA SER A 314 -11.43 22.15 15.46
C SER A 314 -11.70 20.74 16.00
N PHE A 315 -12.49 20.61 17.07
CA PHE A 315 -12.92 19.33 17.64
C PHE A 315 -13.80 18.51 16.69
N THR A 316 -14.77 19.15 16.04
CA THR A 316 -15.66 18.48 15.08
C THR A 316 -14.87 18.03 13.84
N ALA A 317 -13.91 18.85 13.39
CA ALA A 317 -13.06 18.54 12.25
C ALA A 317 -12.19 17.30 12.47
N ILE A 318 -11.74 17.06 13.71
CA ILE A 318 -11.03 15.83 14.08
C ILE A 318 -11.98 14.62 13.96
N ILE A 319 -13.16 14.65 14.59
CA ILE A 319 -14.11 13.51 14.53
C ILE A 319 -14.53 13.20 13.08
N LEU A 320 -14.73 14.22 12.26
CA LEU A 320 -15.11 14.06 10.85
C LEU A 320 -14.01 13.40 9.99
N GLN A 321 -12.84 13.08 10.54
CA GLN A 321 -11.86 12.19 9.89
C GLN A 321 -12.15 10.70 10.05
N ILE A 322 -13.00 10.29 10.99
CA ILE A 322 -13.35 8.87 11.15
C ILE A 322 -14.03 8.32 9.89
N PRO A 323 -15.05 8.98 9.32
CA PRO A 323 -15.68 8.50 8.08
C PRO A 323 -14.70 8.44 6.91
N ASN A 324 -13.71 9.32 6.85
CA ASN A 324 -12.66 9.28 5.83
C ASN A 324 -11.93 7.92 5.85
N GLY A 325 -11.40 7.50 7.01
CA GLY A 325 -10.71 6.21 7.13
C GLY A 325 -11.60 5.03 6.75
N VAL A 326 -12.89 5.07 7.14
CA VAL A 326 -13.88 4.05 6.76
C VAL A 326 -14.10 4.01 5.25
N MET A 327 -14.27 5.16 4.61
CA MET A 327 -14.50 5.26 3.17
C MET A 327 -13.29 4.76 2.36
N ALA A 328 -12.07 5.07 2.80
CA ALA A 328 -10.85 4.53 2.19
C ALA A 328 -10.84 2.98 2.20
N CYS A 329 -11.20 2.36 3.33
CA CYS A 329 -11.31 0.90 3.43
C CYS A 329 -12.44 0.34 2.55
N VAL A 330 -13.61 0.96 2.55
CA VAL A 330 -14.76 0.52 1.74
C VAL A 330 -14.43 0.58 0.25
N PHE A 331 -13.82 1.67 -0.24
CA PHE A 331 -13.41 1.79 -1.64
C PHE A 331 -12.29 0.81 -2.01
N ALA A 332 -11.31 0.60 -1.13
CA ALA A 332 -10.25 -0.39 -1.36
C ALA A 332 -10.81 -1.81 -1.48
N MET A 333 -11.65 -2.24 -0.53
CA MET A 333 -12.25 -3.57 -0.54
C MET A 333 -13.22 -3.76 -1.70
N SER A 334 -14.10 -2.77 -1.96
CA SER A 334 -15.04 -2.86 -3.08
C SER A 334 -14.31 -2.94 -4.43
N ALA A 335 -13.20 -2.22 -4.63
CA ALA A 335 -12.40 -2.32 -5.84
C ALA A 335 -11.84 -3.73 -6.04
N VAL A 336 -11.27 -4.35 -4.99
CA VAL A 336 -10.75 -5.72 -5.07
C VAL A 336 -11.85 -6.74 -5.33
N LEU A 337 -12.99 -6.62 -4.64
CA LEU A 337 -14.14 -7.53 -4.81
C LEU A 337 -14.76 -7.42 -6.22
N LEU A 338 -14.91 -6.20 -6.74
CA LEU A 338 -15.42 -5.97 -8.10
C LEU A 338 -14.45 -6.53 -9.14
N ALA A 339 -13.14 -6.28 -8.97
CA ALA A 339 -12.12 -6.81 -9.86
C ALA A 339 -12.10 -8.34 -9.86
N SER A 340 -12.22 -8.97 -8.69
CA SER A 340 -12.27 -10.43 -8.56
C SER A 340 -13.55 -11.05 -9.10
N LYS A 341 -14.70 -10.39 -8.93
CA LYS A 341 -16.00 -10.92 -9.37
C LYS A 341 -16.20 -10.79 -10.88
N TYR A 342 -15.83 -9.65 -11.46
CA TYR A 342 -16.08 -9.35 -12.87
C TYR A 342 -14.87 -9.63 -13.77
N GLN A 343 -13.70 -9.95 -13.20
CA GLN A 343 -12.45 -10.20 -13.93
C GLN A 343 -12.10 -9.06 -14.92
N ARG A 344 -12.51 -7.83 -14.58
CA ARG A 344 -12.30 -6.59 -15.36
C ARG A 344 -11.58 -5.55 -14.51
N ILE A 345 -10.29 -5.78 -14.34
CA ILE A 345 -9.40 -5.06 -13.42
C ILE A 345 -9.23 -3.60 -13.88
N ALA A 346 -8.92 -3.34 -15.16
CA ALA A 346 -8.72 -1.98 -15.65
C ALA A 346 -9.99 -1.13 -15.57
N PHE A 347 -11.16 -1.68 -15.93
CA PHE A 347 -12.43 -0.95 -15.84
C PHE A 347 -12.80 -0.63 -14.39
N THR A 348 -12.50 -1.53 -13.45
CA THR A 348 -12.70 -1.25 -12.02
C THR A 348 -11.80 -0.11 -11.54
N GLY A 349 -10.55 -0.06 -12.01
CA GLY A 349 -9.63 1.06 -11.72
C GLY A 349 -10.10 2.39 -12.31
N ILE A 350 -10.64 2.38 -13.54
CA ILE A 350 -11.23 3.57 -14.18
C ILE A 350 -12.43 4.05 -13.38
N LEU A 351 -13.33 3.14 -12.99
CA LEU A 351 -14.50 3.48 -12.17
C LEU A 351 -14.11 4.17 -10.86
N MET A 352 -13.14 3.60 -10.12
CA MET A 352 -12.66 4.18 -8.86
C MET A 352 -12.00 5.55 -9.07
N SER A 353 -11.27 5.71 -10.18
CA SER A 353 -10.66 7.00 -10.55
C SER A 353 -11.72 8.05 -10.90
N CYS A 354 -12.81 7.65 -11.56
CA CYS A 354 -13.95 8.54 -11.85
C CYS A 354 -14.64 8.99 -10.55
N ILE A 355 -14.83 8.09 -9.58
CA ILE A 355 -15.43 8.44 -8.27
C ILE A 355 -14.52 9.44 -7.54
N SER A 356 -13.21 9.20 -7.52
CA SER A 356 -12.22 10.10 -6.94
C SER A 356 -12.21 11.47 -7.64
N LEU A 357 -12.29 11.49 -8.97
CA LEU A 357 -12.39 12.71 -9.77
C LEU A 357 -13.63 13.52 -9.42
N VAL A 358 -14.80 12.88 -9.32
CA VAL A 358 -16.04 13.54 -8.88
C VAL A 358 -15.85 14.14 -7.49
N GLY A 359 -15.22 13.41 -6.56
CA GLY A 359 -14.89 13.91 -5.23
C GLY A 359 -14.04 15.20 -5.27
N CYS A 360 -12.98 15.21 -6.07
CA CYS A 360 -12.11 16.39 -6.25
C CYS A 360 -12.84 17.57 -6.91
N ILE A 361 -13.71 17.31 -7.90
CA ILE A 361 -14.53 18.36 -8.54
C ILE A 361 -15.49 18.98 -7.54
N LEU A 362 -16.17 18.17 -6.73
CA LEU A 362 -17.07 18.65 -5.68
C LEU A 362 -16.31 19.48 -4.64
N MET A 363 -15.09 19.06 -4.28
CA MET A 363 -14.21 19.82 -3.39
C MET A 363 -13.77 21.18 -3.96
N ALA A 364 -13.63 21.28 -5.28
CA ALA A 364 -13.26 22.52 -5.97
C ALA A 364 -14.45 23.46 -6.20
N ALA A 365 -15.62 22.91 -6.53
CA ALA A 365 -16.76 23.68 -7.05
C ALA A 365 -17.79 24.08 -5.97
N ILE A 366 -17.93 23.30 -4.89
CA ILE A 366 -19.00 23.50 -3.91
C ILE A 366 -18.50 24.24 -2.66
N PRO A 367 -19.15 25.33 -2.24
CA PRO A 367 -18.92 25.95 -0.94
C PRO A 367 -19.70 25.23 0.18
N ASN A 368 -19.22 25.34 1.43
CA ASN A 368 -19.89 24.93 2.68
C ASN A 368 -20.00 23.40 2.94
N SER A 369 -20.86 23.01 3.88
CA SER A 369 -21.04 21.65 4.42
C SER A 369 -21.20 20.50 3.39
N PRO A 370 -21.84 20.67 2.20
CA PRO A 370 -21.91 19.60 1.20
C PRO A 370 -20.55 19.20 0.62
N LYS A 371 -19.52 20.04 0.78
CA LYS A 371 -18.13 19.76 0.38
C LYS A 371 -17.54 18.53 1.09
N LEU A 372 -18.05 18.16 2.27
CA LEU A 372 -17.67 16.93 2.98
C LEU A 372 -17.94 15.67 2.14
N VAL A 373 -19.01 15.65 1.34
CA VAL A 373 -19.32 14.50 0.47
C VAL A 373 -18.23 14.36 -0.59
N GLY A 374 -17.80 15.48 -1.19
CA GLY A 374 -16.68 15.51 -2.12
C GLY A 374 -15.38 15.01 -1.48
N PHE A 375 -15.12 15.44 -0.24
CA PHE A 375 -13.96 14.98 0.52
C PHE A 375 -13.98 13.45 0.70
N TYR A 376 -15.10 12.86 1.11
CA TYR A 376 -15.19 11.41 1.31
C TYR A 376 -15.10 10.62 -0.01
N LEU A 377 -15.67 11.13 -1.11
CA LEU A 377 -15.55 10.49 -2.42
C LEU A 377 -14.12 10.52 -2.96
N SER A 378 -13.33 11.56 -2.62
CA SER A 378 -11.92 11.66 -3.04
C SER A 378 -11.06 10.50 -2.50
N TRP A 379 -11.48 9.84 -1.41
CA TRP A 379 -10.81 8.65 -0.87
C TRP A 379 -10.99 7.37 -1.69
N ALA A 380 -11.80 7.41 -2.75
CA ALA A 380 -11.81 6.36 -3.77
C ALA A 380 -10.44 6.14 -4.41
N MET A 381 -9.50 7.09 -4.28
CA MET A 381 -8.09 6.91 -4.61
C MET A 381 -7.44 5.67 -3.95
N ALA A 382 -7.91 5.23 -2.77
CA ALA A 382 -7.42 4.02 -2.11
C ALA A 382 -7.78 2.76 -2.91
N GLY A 383 -8.95 2.74 -3.55
CA GLY A 383 -9.35 1.69 -4.50
C GLY A 383 -8.46 1.66 -5.74
N VAL A 384 -8.12 2.84 -6.27
CA VAL A 384 -7.18 2.96 -7.41
C VAL A 384 -5.81 2.37 -7.06
N ALA A 385 -5.27 2.68 -5.89
CA ALA A 385 -3.99 2.12 -5.44
C ALA A 385 -4.01 0.59 -5.35
N ALA A 386 -5.09 0.00 -4.84
CA ALA A 386 -5.27 -1.46 -4.79
C ALA A 386 -5.31 -2.09 -6.18
N ILE A 387 -5.99 -1.46 -7.14
CA ILE A 387 -6.07 -1.92 -8.53
C ILE A 387 -4.71 -1.83 -9.23
N LEU A 388 -3.96 -0.74 -9.05
CA LEU A 388 -2.61 -0.61 -9.62
C LEU A 388 -1.68 -1.72 -9.12
N GLN A 389 -1.75 -2.04 -7.82
CA GLN A 389 -0.99 -3.14 -7.23
C GLN A 389 -1.42 -4.51 -7.78
N THR A 390 -2.71 -4.69 -8.05
CA THR A 390 -3.29 -5.92 -8.63
C THR A 390 -2.85 -6.09 -10.08
N LEU A 391 -2.82 -5.02 -10.87
CA LEU A 391 -2.32 -5.01 -12.25
C LEU A 391 -0.85 -5.46 -12.32
N ILE A 392 0.01 -4.93 -11.44
CA ILE A 392 1.41 -5.38 -11.35
C ILE A 392 1.49 -6.87 -10.99
N SER A 393 0.69 -7.30 -10.00
CA SER A 393 0.76 -8.64 -9.46
C SER A 393 0.32 -9.73 -10.45
N ASN A 394 -0.69 -9.42 -11.27
CA ASN A 394 -1.30 -10.37 -12.21
C ASN A 394 -0.66 -10.34 -13.60
N ASN A 395 -0.11 -9.21 -14.05
CA ASN A 395 0.34 -9.03 -15.44
C ASN A 395 1.85 -8.98 -15.62
N VAL A 396 2.63 -9.01 -14.53
CA VAL A 396 4.10 -9.02 -14.59
C VAL A 396 4.61 -10.39 -14.13
N SER A 397 5.28 -11.09 -15.05
CA SER A 397 5.94 -12.37 -14.78
C SER A 397 7.46 -12.24 -14.74
N GLY A 398 8.13 -13.20 -14.12
CA GLY A 398 9.56 -13.19 -13.86
C GLY A 398 9.92 -12.51 -12.54
N TYR A 399 10.59 -13.24 -11.64
CA TYR A 399 10.88 -12.79 -10.28
C TYR A 399 11.65 -11.44 -10.25
N THR A 400 12.74 -11.34 -11.01
CA THR A 400 13.56 -10.12 -11.07
C THR A 400 12.77 -8.93 -11.65
N LYS A 401 11.91 -9.18 -12.64
CA LYS A 401 11.08 -8.16 -13.29
C LYS A 401 10.03 -7.62 -12.32
N LYS A 402 9.34 -8.50 -11.59
CA LYS A 402 8.33 -8.14 -10.60
C LYS A 402 8.90 -7.31 -9.44
N VAL A 403 10.08 -7.68 -8.93
CA VAL A 403 10.79 -6.89 -7.90
C VAL A 403 11.13 -5.49 -8.43
N PHE A 404 11.61 -5.39 -9.68
CA PHE A 404 11.92 -4.11 -10.31
C PHE A 404 10.69 -3.20 -10.49
N TYR A 405 9.56 -3.76 -10.94
CA TYR A 405 8.27 -3.03 -11.04
C TYR A 405 7.82 -2.49 -9.68
N ASN A 406 7.86 -3.32 -8.63
CA ASN A 406 7.48 -2.88 -7.28
C ASN A 406 8.42 -1.79 -6.74
N GLY A 407 9.73 -1.89 -7.02
CA GLY A 407 10.70 -0.86 -6.64
C GLY A 407 10.42 0.50 -7.29
N ILE A 408 10.11 0.50 -8.59
CA ILE A 408 9.72 1.73 -9.32
C ILE A 408 8.38 2.27 -8.82
N ASN A 409 7.42 1.39 -8.53
CA ASN A 409 6.13 1.77 -7.95
C ASN A 409 6.30 2.47 -6.60
N MET A 410 7.19 1.96 -5.74
CA MET A 410 7.50 2.56 -4.45
C MET A 410 8.22 3.91 -4.58
N LEU A 411 9.07 4.06 -5.60
CA LEU A 411 9.70 5.34 -5.93
C LEU A 411 8.67 6.38 -6.39
N ALA A 412 7.74 5.99 -7.27
CA ALA A 412 6.62 6.83 -7.69
C ALA A 412 5.76 7.28 -6.50
N MET A 413 5.45 6.34 -5.59
CA MET A 413 4.70 6.61 -4.37
C MET A 413 5.38 7.66 -3.48
N THR A 414 6.70 7.55 -3.32
CA THR A 414 7.46 8.46 -2.44
C THR A 414 7.55 9.86 -3.05
N ILE A 415 7.81 9.96 -4.35
CA ILE A 415 7.84 11.25 -5.06
C ILE A 415 6.46 11.90 -5.08
N GLY A 416 5.40 11.14 -5.39
CA GLY A 416 4.04 11.67 -5.40
C GLY A 416 3.65 12.24 -4.04
N ASN A 417 3.87 11.50 -2.96
CA ASN A 417 3.57 11.97 -1.61
C ASN A 417 4.45 13.15 -1.15
N PHE A 418 5.67 13.29 -1.67
CA PHE A 418 6.50 14.47 -1.43
C PHE A 418 5.94 15.72 -2.13
N VAL A 419 5.48 15.59 -3.38
CA VAL A 419 4.96 16.72 -4.17
C VAL A 419 3.55 17.13 -3.74
N GLY A 420 2.72 16.18 -3.28
CA GLY A 420 1.32 16.41 -2.91
C GLY A 420 1.08 17.58 -1.96
N PRO A 421 1.69 17.61 -0.77
CA PRO A 421 1.54 18.73 0.18
C PRO A 421 2.03 20.06 -0.39
N LEU A 422 3.06 20.08 -1.23
CA LEU A 422 3.60 21.32 -1.83
C LEU A 422 2.60 22.00 -2.78
N MET A 423 1.64 21.26 -3.33
CA MET A 423 0.57 21.84 -4.16
C MET A 423 -0.48 22.59 -3.32
N MET A 424 -0.60 22.27 -2.04
CA MET A 424 -1.48 22.97 -1.09
C MET A 424 -0.79 24.26 -0.62
N THR A 425 -0.83 25.29 -1.45
CA THR A 425 -0.21 26.60 -1.13
C THR A 425 -1.12 27.45 -0.26
N ALA A 426 -0.52 28.22 0.65
CA ALA A 426 -1.24 29.08 1.58
C ALA A 426 -2.08 30.15 0.86
N GLU A 427 -1.62 30.64 -0.30
CA GLU A 427 -2.30 31.66 -1.10
C GLU A 427 -3.69 31.24 -1.59
N THR A 428 -3.92 29.94 -1.72
CA THR A 428 -5.19 29.39 -2.23
C THR A 428 -6.08 28.82 -1.14
N ALA A 429 -5.67 28.93 0.13
CA ALA A 429 -6.47 28.52 1.28
C ALA A 429 -7.78 29.35 1.39
N PRO A 430 -8.87 28.81 1.97
CA PRO A 430 -9.03 27.45 2.54
C PRO A 430 -9.50 26.40 1.53
N THR A 431 -9.85 26.81 0.30
CA THR A 431 -10.38 25.88 -0.72
C THR A 431 -9.27 25.10 -1.43
N TYR A 432 -8.06 25.66 -1.46
CA TYR A 432 -6.89 25.13 -2.16
C TYR A 432 -7.19 24.80 -3.63
N TRP A 433 -7.84 25.74 -4.32
CA TRP A 433 -8.40 25.51 -5.66
C TRP A 433 -7.36 25.02 -6.68
N GLY A 434 -6.13 25.56 -6.62
CA GLY A 434 -5.02 25.13 -7.49
C GLY A 434 -4.63 23.67 -7.26
N ALA A 435 -4.57 23.24 -6.00
CA ALA A 435 -4.27 21.86 -5.65
C ALA A 435 -5.40 20.91 -6.07
N MET A 436 -6.66 21.30 -5.86
CA MET A 436 -7.84 20.52 -6.26
C MET A 436 -7.90 20.31 -7.78
N ILE A 437 -7.61 21.35 -8.57
CA ILE A 437 -7.47 21.22 -10.04
C ILE A 437 -6.32 20.26 -10.38
N GLY A 438 -5.17 20.38 -9.71
CA GLY A 438 -4.06 19.46 -9.87
C GLY A 438 -4.43 18.00 -9.61
N PHE A 439 -5.26 17.75 -8.59
CA PHE A 439 -5.78 16.41 -8.29
C PHE A 439 -6.78 15.94 -9.34
N CYS A 440 -7.65 16.81 -9.85
CA CYS A 440 -8.54 16.47 -10.97
C CYS A 440 -7.74 16.06 -12.22
N VAL A 441 -6.72 16.84 -12.59
CA VAL A 441 -5.82 16.51 -13.71
C VAL A 441 -5.12 15.17 -13.45
N SER A 442 -4.66 14.94 -12.21
CA SER A 442 -4.03 13.68 -11.82
C SER A 442 -4.95 12.48 -11.98
N ASN A 443 -6.24 12.59 -11.60
CA ASN A 443 -7.22 11.52 -11.83
C ASN A 443 -7.48 11.27 -13.32
N VAL A 444 -7.56 12.31 -14.14
CA VAL A 444 -7.69 12.17 -15.60
C VAL A 444 -6.46 11.48 -16.19
N CYS A 445 -5.26 11.84 -15.74
CA CYS A 445 -4.01 11.17 -16.13
C CYS A 445 -4.01 9.68 -15.74
N ILE A 446 -4.50 9.33 -14.54
CA ILE A 446 -4.64 7.93 -14.10
C ILE A 446 -5.60 7.17 -15.03
N ILE A 447 -6.77 7.73 -15.32
CA ILE A 447 -7.76 7.12 -16.23
C ILE A 447 -7.13 6.87 -17.60
N ALA A 448 -6.44 7.88 -18.16
CA ALA A 448 -5.75 7.75 -19.44
C ALA A 448 -4.66 6.68 -19.40
N CYS A 449 -3.88 6.59 -18.32
CA CYS A 449 -2.84 5.57 -18.17
C CYS A 449 -3.44 4.15 -18.08
N ILE A 450 -4.45 3.94 -17.24
CA ILE A 450 -5.12 2.64 -17.09
C ILE A 450 -5.78 2.22 -18.40
N TYR A 451 -6.46 3.14 -19.08
CA TYR A 451 -7.10 2.86 -20.37
C TYR A 451 -6.07 2.55 -21.47
N THR A 452 -4.95 3.27 -21.51
CA THR A 452 -3.86 2.99 -22.45
C THR A 452 -3.23 1.62 -22.19
N MET A 453 -3.03 1.26 -20.92
CA MET A 453 -2.58 -0.09 -20.54
C MET A 453 -3.57 -1.15 -21.01
N TYR A 454 -4.88 -0.94 -20.81
CA TYR A 454 -5.93 -1.84 -21.28
C TYR A 454 -5.84 -2.05 -22.80
N ILE A 455 -5.67 -0.99 -23.60
CA ILE A 455 -5.52 -1.12 -25.06
C ILE A 455 -4.27 -1.95 -25.42
N ILE A 456 -3.13 -1.67 -24.79
CA ILE A 456 -1.88 -2.40 -25.05
C ILE A 456 -2.04 -3.88 -24.75
N MET A 457 -2.58 -4.20 -23.56
CA MET A 457 -2.79 -5.58 -23.11
C MET A 457 -3.84 -6.30 -23.97
N SER A 458 -4.93 -5.63 -24.33
CA SER A 458 -5.99 -6.22 -25.17
C SER A 458 -5.50 -6.51 -26.59
N ARG A 459 -4.69 -5.61 -27.18
CA ARG A 459 -4.07 -5.84 -28.50
C ARG A 459 -3.11 -7.03 -28.47
N GLU A 460 -2.29 -7.13 -27.43
CA GLU A 460 -1.34 -8.23 -27.29
C GLU A 460 -2.05 -9.56 -27.03
N ASN A 461 -3.11 -9.57 -26.20
CA ASN A 461 -3.96 -10.73 -26.00
C ASN A 461 -4.59 -11.20 -27.32
N ARG A 462 -5.18 -10.28 -28.10
CA ARG A 462 -5.74 -10.63 -29.43
C ARG A 462 -4.70 -11.23 -30.36
N ARG A 463 -3.47 -10.73 -30.34
CA ARG A 463 -2.36 -11.28 -31.14
C ARG A 463 -1.97 -12.69 -30.68
N ARG A 464 -1.94 -12.94 -29.36
CA ARG A 464 -1.62 -14.25 -28.77
C ARG A 464 -2.74 -15.27 -28.98
N PHE A 465 -4.00 -14.85 -28.97
CA PHE A 465 -5.13 -15.72 -29.33
C PHE A 465 -5.16 -16.07 -30.82
N ALA A 466 -4.71 -15.17 -31.70
CA ALA A 466 -4.63 -15.43 -33.14
C ALA A 466 -3.47 -16.36 -33.53
N ASP A 467 -2.40 -16.42 -32.73
CA ASP A 467 -1.22 -17.27 -32.95
C ASP A 467 -0.76 -17.90 -31.62
N PRO A 468 -1.46 -18.96 -31.17
CA PRO A 468 -1.16 -19.62 -29.90
C PRO A 468 0.19 -20.35 -29.99
N PRO A 469 1.09 -20.17 -29.00
CA PRO A 469 2.38 -20.85 -28.98
C PRO A 469 2.24 -22.38 -28.87
N SER A 470 3.15 -23.11 -29.51
CA SER A 470 3.19 -24.57 -29.52
C SER A 470 3.85 -25.19 -28.28
N GLU A 471 4.61 -24.41 -27.50
CA GLU A 471 5.30 -24.87 -26.29
C GLU A 471 4.44 -24.69 -25.04
N LYS A 472 4.35 -25.74 -24.21
CA LYS A 472 3.62 -25.70 -22.93
C LYS A 472 4.33 -24.79 -21.93
N TYR A 473 3.54 -24.07 -21.14
CA TYR A 473 4.03 -23.24 -20.03
C TYR A 473 4.85 -24.07 -19.03
N ASP A 474 6.13 -23.73 -18.84
CA ASP A 474 7.00 -24.33 -17.83
C ASP A 474 7.36 -23.30 -16.75
N ILE A 475 6.77 -23.47 -15.57
CA ILE A 475 6.94 -22.62 -14.39
C ILE A 475 8.41 -22.58 -13.93
N GLN A 476 9.21 -23.62 -14.22
CA GLN A 476 10.59 -23.71 -13.74
C GLN A 476 11.56 -22.76 -14.47
N LEU A 477 11.20 -22.28 -15.67
CA LEU A 477 12.07 -21.45 -16.50
C LEU A 477 12.11 -19.96 -16.05
N ASP A 478 11.21 -19.53 -15.17
CA ASP A 478 11.10 -18.12 -14.67
C ASP A 478 11.17 -17.12 -15.83
N LEU A 479 10.39 -17.37 -16.89
CA LEU A 479 10.30 -16.53 -18.08
C LEU A 479 9.52 -15.24 -17.79
N THR A 480 9.92 -14.15 -18.44
CA THR A 480 9.16 -12.90 -18.38
C THR A 480 7.89 -13.00 -19.24
N ASP A 481 6.91 -12.13 -18.98
CA ASP A 481 5.65 -12.04 -19.73
C ASP A 481 5.81 -11.69 -21.22
N LYS A 482 6.98 -11.18 -21.62
CA LYS A 482 7.33 -10.98 -23.03
C LYS A 482 8.01 -12.20 -23.65
N GLN A 483 8.84 -12.90 -22.88
CA GLN A 483 9.49 -14.15 -23.31
C GLN A 483 8.47 -15.28 -23.44
N ASP A 484 7.49 -15.29 -22.54
CA ASP A 484 6.44 -16.28 -22.52
C ASP A 484 5.19 -15.81 -23.25
N ARG A 485 4.95 -16.41 -24.42
CA ARG A 485 3.76 -16.14 -25.24
C ARG A 485 2.49 -16.82 -24.70
N ASN A 486 2.60 -17.77 -23.77
CA ASN A 486 1.45 -18.44 -23.14
C ASN A 486 0.71 -17.53 -22.15
N ILE A 487 1.40 -16.51 -21.63
CA ILE A 487 0.81 -15.60 -20.63
C ILE A 487 -0.23 -14.70 -21.30
N ILE A 488 -1.48 -14.81 -20.88
CA ILE A 488 -2.56 -13.90 -21.28
C ILE A 488 -2.73 -12.85 -20.17
N TYR A 489 -2.76 -11.57 -20.55
CA TYR A 489 -2.92 -10.50 -19.58
C TYR A 489 -4.35 -10.44 -19.05
N LYS A 490 -4.49 -10.29 -17.73
CA LYS A 490 -5.77 -10.01 -17.07
C LYS A 490 -6.10 -8.53 -17.27
N LEU A 491 -7.20 -8.27 -18.00
CA LEU A 491 -7.62 -6.94 -18.46
C LEU A 491 -8.33 -6.14 -17.37
#